data_AF-A0A7X2TAG6-F1
#
_entry.id   AF-A0A7X2TAG6-F1
#
_cell.length_a   1.000
_cell.length_b   1.000
_cell.length_c   1.000
_cell.angle_alpha   90.00
_cell.angle_beta   90.00
_cell.angle_gamma   90.00
#
_symmetry.space_group_name_H-M   'P 1'
#
loop_
_entity.id
_entity.type
_entity.pdbx_description
1 polymer ?
#
loop_
_entity_poly.entity_id
_entity_poly.type
_entity_poly.pdbx_seq_one_letter_code
_entity_poly.pdbx_strand_id
1 'polypeptide(L)'
;MFHKIKAVNALSDYKLSVQFAEGVTKIYDVKPLFDKWPAFEALKRSKALFSQVKVDIGGYGVIWNDALDLSCDELYENGTRVETPFDHLIAFTDATQLWGLNESTLRKAIAYGKLINGVDACKFGKQWVVSREAMTREYGAPKK
;
A
#
# COMPACT_ATOMS: atom_id res chain seq x y z
N MET A 1 -6.89 -10.42 6.48
CA MET A 1 -6.96 -9.02 6.01
C MET A 1 -6.16 -8.98 4.72
N PHE A 2 -6.67 -8.41 3.63
CA PHE A 2 -5.90 -8.36 2.39
C PHE A 2 -5.08 -7.07 2.38
N HIS A 3 -3.77 -7.18 2.54
CA HIS A 3 -2.83 -6.06 2.57
C HIS A 3 -2.62 -5.51 1.15
N LYS A 4 -3.65 -4.84 0.61
CA LYS A 4 -3.63 -4.37 -0.77
C LYS A 4 -2.49 -3.38 -1.01
N ILE A 5 -1.71 -3.61 -2.05
CA ILE A 5 -0.58 -2.78 -2.46
C ILE A 5 -1.10 -1.62 -3.32
N LYS A 6 -0.61 -0.41 -3.02
CA LYS A 6 -0.88 0.82 -3.77
C LYS A 6 0.25 1.20 -4.69
N ALA A 7 1.47 1.03 -4.22
CA ALA A 7 2.66 1.34 -4.99
C ALA A 7 3.79 0.42 -4.58
N VAL A 8 4.68 0.16 -5.53
CA VAL A 8 5.95 -0.51 -5.31
C VAL A 8 7.02 0.24 -6.06
N ASN A 9 8.19 0.41 -5.44
CA ASN A 9 9.36 1.00 -6.05
C ASN A 9 10.57 0.11 -5.79
N ALA A 10 11.33 -0.19 -6.85
CA ALA A 10 12.62 -0.84 -6.73
C ALA A 10 13.65 0.13 -6.14
N LEU A 11 14.37 -0.31 -5.13
CA LEU A 11 15.47 0.41 -4.49
C LEU A 11 16.81 -0.28 -4.77
N SER A 12 17.90 0.37 -4.36
CA SER A 12 19.23 -0.26 -4.36
C SER A 12 19.26 -1.52 -3.48
N ASP A 13 20.24 -2.40 -3.74
CA ASP A 13 20.47 -3.62 -2.95
C ASP A 13 19.28 -4.61 -2.95
N TYR A 14 18.55 -4.66 -4.07
CA TYR A 14 17.41 -5.55 -4.29
C TYR A 14 16.29 -5.42 -3.26
N LYS A 15 16.09 -4.19 -2.77
CA LYS A 15 15.00 -3.87 -1.84
C LYS A 15 13.81 -3.29 -2.59
N LEU A 16 12.63 -3.56 -2.09
CA LEU A 16 11.38 -2.97 -2.56
C LEU A 16 10.83 -2.06 -1.48
N SER A 17 10.45 -0.84 -1.86
CA SER A 17 9.56 -0.01 -1.05
C SER A 17 8.12 -0.28 -1.48
N VAL A 18 7.33 -0.85 -0.57
CA VAL A 18 5.95 -1.26 -0.81
C VAL A 18 5.02 -0.41 0.05
N GLN A 19 4.10 0.30 -0.59
CA GLN A 19 3.07 1.09 0.08
C GLN A 19 1.74 0.34 0.05
N PHE A 20 1.12 0.20 1.22
CA PHE A 20 -0.13 -0.52 1.41
C PHE A 20 -1.31 0.45 1.55
N ALA A 21 -2.49 -0.01 1.16
CA ALA A 21 -3.75 0.73 1.22
C ALA A 21 -4.16 1.16 2.64
N GLU A 22 -3.57 0.52 3.66
CA GLU A 22 -3.74 0.83 5.07
C GLU A 22 -2.92 2.04 5.57
N GLY A 23 -2.18 2.69 4.66
CA GLY A 23 -1.33 3.83 4.99
C GLY A 23 -0.05 3.39 5.70
N VAL A 24 0.51 2.25 5.30
CA VAL A 24 1.75 1.69 5.86
C VAL A 24 2.74 1.47 4.74
N THR A 25 4.01 1.80 4.97
CA THR A 25 5.11 1.48 4.06
C THR A 25 6.01 0.42 4.67
N LYS A 26 6.44 -0.54 3.84
CA LYS A 26 7.45 -1.54 4.22
C LYS A 26 8.59 -1.60 3.21
N ILE A 27 9.78 -1.90 3.72
CA ILE A 27 10.93 -2.28 2.93
C ILE A 27 11.06 -3.80 2.96
N TYR A 28 11.03 -4.42 1.78
CA TYR A 28 11.20 -5.85 1.62
C TYR A 28 12.54 -6.16 0.94
N ASP A 29 13.33 -7.07 1.50
CA ASP A 29 14.59 -7.53 0.91
C ASP A 29 14.31 -8.78 0.05
N VAL A 30 14.58 -8.70 -1.25
CA VAL A 30 14.33 -9.79 -2.21
C VAL A 30 15.44 -10.84 -2.18
N LYS A 31 16.62 -10.52 -1.63
CA LYS A 31 17.78 -11.43 -1.65
C LYS A 31 17.53 -12.83 -1.08
N PRO A 32 16.79 -13.01 0.03
CA PRO A 32 16.48 -14.34 0.56
C PRO A 32 15.74 -15.23 -0.44
N LEU A 33 15.02 -14.65 -1.40
CA LEU A 33 14.31 -15.41 -2.43
C LEU A 33 15.23 -15.99 -3.49
N PHE A 34 16.43 -15.41 -3.71
CA PHE A 34 17.40 -15.93 -4.68
C PHE A 34 17.88 -17.33 -4.30
N ASP A 35 18.04 -17.59 -3.01
CA ASP A 35 18.48 -18.88 -2.50
C ASP A 35 17.31 -19.86 -2.32
N LYS A 36 16.11 -19.33 -2.04
CA LYS A 36 14.91 -20.14 -1.82
C LYS A 36 14.29 -20.65 -3.12
N TRP A 37 14.29 -19.83 -4.17
CA TRP A 37 13.57 -20.11 -5.42
C TRP A 37 14.45 -19.81 -6.63
N PRO A 38 14.85 -20.84 -7.43
CA PRO A 38 15.73 -20.65 -8.58
C PRO A 38 15.23 -19.62 -9.61
N ALA A 39 13.91 -19.47 -9.75
CA ALA A 39 13.31 -18.49 -10.65
C ALA A 39 13.75 -17.03 -10.33
N PHE A 40 13.95 -16.71 -9.06
CA PHE A 40 14.33 -15.35 -8.62
C PHE A 40 15.80 -15.01 -8.91
N GLU A 41 16.65 -15.98 -9.28
CA GLU A 41 18.00 -15.68 -9.76
C GLU A 41 18.00 -14.76 -11.00
N ALA A 42 16.93 -14.78 -11.80
CA ALA A 42 16.80 -13.90 -12.96
C ALA A 42 16.89 -12.42 -12.57
N LEU A 43 16.38 -12.04 -11.39
CA LEU A 43 16.45 -10.67 -10.87
C LEU A 43 17.89 -10.29 -10.49
N LYS A 44 18.67 -11.26 -9.96
CA LYS A 44 20.10 -11.06 -9.64
C LYS A 44 20.95 -10.88 -10.89
N ARG A 45 20.61 -11.58 -11.98
CA ARG A 45 21.32 -11.50 -13.27
C ARG A 45 20.98 -10.23 -14.03
N SER A 46 19.77 -9.69 -13.86
CA SER A 46 19.30 -8.50 -14.56
C SER A 46 18.68 -7.46 -13.61
N LYS A 47 19.48 -6.45 -13.26
CA LYS A 47 18.98 -5.26 -12.53
C LYS A 47 17.88 -4.51 -13.30
N ALA A 48 17.93 -4.55 -14.63
CA ALA A 48 16.89 -3.97 -15.48
C ALA A 48 15.56 -4.70 -15.29
N LEU A 49 15.58 -6.03 -15.18
CA LEU A 49 14.38 -6.80 -14.85
C LEU A 49 13.89 -6.45 -13.45
N PHE A 50 14.76 -6.44 -12.44
CA PHE A 50 14.37 -6.07 -11.07
C PHE A 50 13.66 -4.71 -10.97
N SER A 51 14.11 -3.74 -11.75
CA SER A 51 13.55 -2.38 -11.77
C SER A 51 12.18 -2.29 -12.45
N GLN A 52 11.72 -3.34 -13.15
CA GLN A 52 10.41 -3.38 -13.83
C GLN A 52 9.27 -3.85 -12.90
N VAL A 53 9.54 -4.02 -11.61
CA VAL A 53 8.53 -4.37 -10.61
C VAL A 53 7.33 -3.43 -10.73
N LYS A 54 6.13 -4.01 -10.78
CA LYS A 54 4.87 -3.26 -10.78
C LYS A 54 3.84 -3.96 -9.92
N VAL A 55 2.89 -3.20 -9.42
CA VAL A 55 1.72 -3.76 -8.72
C VAL A 55 0.89 -4.55 -9.75
N ASP A 56 0.38 -5.71 -9.34
CA ASP A 56 -0.58 -6.46 -10.16
C ASP A 56 -1.91 -5.69 -10.33
N ILE A 57 -2.77 -6.14 -11.25
CA ILE A 57 -4.05 -5.45 -11.53
C ILE A 57 -4.96 -5.42 -10.30
N GLY A 58 -4.89 -6.44 -9.44
CA GLY A 58 -5.70 -6.56 -8.22
C GLY A 58 -5.18 -5.75 -7.03
N GLY A 59 -3.88 -5.44 -7.01
CA GLY A 59 -3.16 -4.95 -5.84
C GLY A 59 -2.87 -6.04 -4.79
N TYR A 60 -2.96 -7.32 -5.17
CA TYR A 60 -2.70 -8.46 -4.28
C TYR A 60 -1.29 -9.05 -4.46
N GLY A 61 -0.45 -8.38 -5.24
CA GLY A 61 0.95 -8.75 -5.39
C GLY A 61 1.74 -7.75 -6.22
N VAL A 62 3.00 -8.09 -6.45
CA VAL A 62 3.86 -7.41 -7.40
C VAL A 62 4.30 -8.41 -8.46
N ILE A 63 4.46 -7.94 -9.68
CA ILE A 63 4.84 -8.75 -10.82
C ILE A 63 6.03 -8.10 -11.53
N TRP A 64 6.95 -8.92 -11.99
CA TRP A 64 8.04 -8.51 -12.90
C TRP A 64 7.74 -8.94 -14.33
N ASN A 65 7.23 -10.16 -14.49
CA ASN A 65 6.84 -10.77 -15.76
C ASN A 65 5.86 -11.93 -15.51
N ASP A 66 5.49 -12.66 -16.57
CA ASP A 66 4.51 -13.75 -16.50
C ASP A 66 4.92 -14.95 -15.63
N ALA A 67 6.20 -15.04 -15.24
CA ALA A 67 6.75 -16.13 -14.44
C ALA A 67 7.26 -15.68 -13.06
N LEU A 68 7.28 -14.38 -12.76
CA LEU A 68 7.86 -13.82 -11.54
C LEU A 68 6.90 -12.83 -10.90
N ASP A 69 6.33 -13.26 -9.78
CA ASP A 69 5.45 -12.50 -8.92
C ASP A 69 5.69 -12.79 -7.44
N LEU A 70 5.22 -11.88 -6.58
CA LEU A 70 5.15 -12.05 -5.13
C LEU A 70 3.80 -11.60 -4.61
N SER A 71 3.23 -12.36 -3.68
CA SER A 71 1.98 -12.00 -3.02
C SER A 71 2.15 -10.82 -2.08
N CYS A 72 1.06 -10.09 -1.86
CA CYS A 72 1.04 -9.00 -0.89
C CYS A 72 1.31 -9.46 0.55
N ASP A 73 0.89 -10.67 0.90
CA ASP A 73 1.07 -11.22 2.24
C ASP A 73 2.54 -11.51 2.53
N GLU A 74 3.29 -12.07 1.56
CA GLU A 74 4.75 -12.25 1.69
C GLU A 74 5.45 -10.89 1.91
N LEU A 75 5.11 -9.89 1.11
CA LEU A 75 5.68 -8.55 1.22
C LEU A 75 5.30 -7.86 2.54
N TYR A 76 4.09 -8.11 3.04
CA TYR A 76 3.62 -7.53 4.27
C TYR A 76 4.23 -8.22 5.49
N GLU A 77 4.19 -9.55 5.57
CA GLU A 77 4.65 -10.30 6.74
C GLU A 77 6.16 -10.22 6.93
N ASN A 78 6.93 -10.34 5.84
CA ASN A 78 8.40 -10.37 5.88
C ASN A 78 9.04 -9.00 5.59
N GLY A 79 8.24 -7.99 5.25
CA GLY A 79 8.70 -6.61 5.09
C GLY A 79 8.94 -5.91 6.43
N THR A 80 10.03 -5.13 6.50
CA THR A 80 10.32 -4.26 7.64
C THR A 80 9.55 -2.95 7.51
N ARG A 81 8.73 -2.60 8.51
CA ARG A 81 8.02 -1.31 8.53
C ARG A 81 9.02 -0.16 8.60
N VAL A 82 8.77 0.86 7.79
CA VAL A 82 9.49 2.14 7.84
C VAL A 82 8.47 3.26 7.89
N GLU A 83 8.82 4.34 8.59
CA GLU A 83 7.98 5.53 8.68
C GLU A 83 8.29 6.46 7.50
N THR A 84 7.24 6.94 6.84
CA THR A 84 7.33 7.91 5.74
C THR A 84 6.35 9.07 5.95
N PRO A 85 6.62 10.25 5.37
CA PRO A 85 5.68 11.38 5.44
C PRO A 85 4.31 11.12 4.81
N PHE A 86 4.16 10.03 4.03
CA PHE A 86 2.91 9.64 3.39
C PHE A 86 2.19 8.50 4.11
N ASP A 87 2.77 7.95 5.17
CA ASP A 87 2.09 6.97 5.99
C ASP A 87 0.91 7.62 6.69
N HIS A 88 -0.03 6.79 7.14
CA HIS A 88 -1.30 7.21 7.74
C HIS A 88 -2.24 7.98 6.81
N LEU A 89 -1.83 8.33 5.60
CA LEU A 89 -2.70 8.90 4.57
C LEU A 89 -3.30 7.77 3.74
N ILE A 90 -4.63 7.72 3.68
CA ILE A 90 -5.35 6.68 2.96
C ILE A 90 -6.37 7.29 2.01
N ALA A 91 -6.57 6.65 0.86
CA ALA A 91 -7.58 7.07 -0.09
C ALA A 91 -8.98 6.78 0.49
N PHE A 92 -9.96 7.63 0.19
CA PHE A 92 -11.33 7.46 0.68
C PHE A 92 -11.88 6.05 0.40
N THR A 93 -11.63 5.52 -0.79
CA THR A 93 -12.03 4.17 -1.18
C THR A 93 -11.49 3.12 -0.22
N ASP A 94 -10.21 3.22 0.16
CA ASP A 94 -9.56 2.27 1.06
C ASP A 94 -10.06 2.47 2.49
N ALA A 95 -10.18 3.72 2.94
CA ALA A 95 -10.77 4.06 4.23
C ALA A 95 -12.19 3.49 4.38
N THR A 96 -13.03 3.62 3.37
CA THR A 96 -14.38 3.06 3.43
C THR A 96 -14.38 1.54 3.47
N GLN A 97 -13.44 0.87 2.77
CA GLN A 97 -13.31 -0.58 2.83
C GLN A 97 -12.82 -1.07 4.19
N LEU A 98 -11.78 -0.44 4.74
CA LEU A 98 -11.17 -0.77 6.04
C LEU A 98 -12.14 -0.56 7.20
N TRP A 99 -12.96 0.49 7.17
CA TRP A 99 -13.97 0.76 8.21
C TRP A 99 -15.36 0.17 7.93
N GLY A 100 -15.56 -0.45 6.76
CA GLY A 100 -16.86 -0.99 6.34
C GLY A 100 -17.93 0.10 6.23
N LEU A 101 -17.59 1.22 5.60
CA LEU A 101 -18.46 2.37 5.34
C LEU A 101 -18.81 2.44 3.85
N ASN A 102 -19.82 3.23 3.52
CA ASN A 102 -20.17 3.55 2.13
C ASN A 102 -19.38 4.78 1.64
N GLU A 103 -19.14 4.87 0.33
CA GLU A 103 -18.37 5.98 -0.29
C GLU A 103 -18.94 7.37 0.02
N SER A 104 -20.27 7.49 0.15
CA SER A 104 -20.94 8.75 0.45
C SER A 104 -20.75 9.21 1.90
N THR A 105 -20.41 8.30 2.82
CA THR A 105 -20.31 8.58 4.26
C THR A 105 -19.23 9.62 4.55
N LEU A 106 -18.03 9.47 3.97
CA LEU A 106 -16.93 10.40 4.25
C LEU A 106 -17.15 11.77 3.61
N ARG A 107 -17.80 11.83 2.44
CA ARG A 107 -18.17 13.11 1.82
C ARG A 107 -19.20 13.88 2.65
N LYS A 108 -20.19 13.18 3.20
CA LYS A 108 -21.15 13.76 4.14
C LYS A 108 -20.48 14.18 5.45
N ALA A 109 -19.53 13.39 5.95
CA ALA A 109 -18.77 13.74 7.15
C ALA A 109 -17.99 15.04 6.98
N ILE A 110 -17.46 15.32 5.79
CA ILE A 110 -16.89 16.64 5.47
C ILE A 110 -17.97 17.72 5.49
N ALA A 111 -19.08 17.49 4.77
CA ALA A 111 -20.16 18.48 4.65
C ALA A 111 -20.79 18.86 6.00
N TYR A 112 -20.84 17.92 6.96
CA TYR A 112 -21.37 18.13 8.30
C TYR A 112 -20.32 18.61 9.31
N GLY A 113 -19.07 18.81 8.90
CA GLY A 113 -17.98 19.26 9.77
C GLY A 113 -17.41 18.20 10.72
N LYS A 114 -17.79 16.92 10.55
CA LYS A 114 -17.21 15.79 11.30
C LYS A 114 -15.75 15.50 10.88
N LEU A 115 -15.45 15.72 9.59
CA LEU A 115 -14.08 15.71 9.05
C LEU A 115 -13.76 17.10 8.50
N ILE A 116 -12.62 17.66 8.88
CA ILE A 116 -12.22 19.01 8.48
C ILE A 116 -11.44 18.95 7.17
N ASN A 117 -11.95 19.60 6.11
CA ASN A 117 -11.26 19.70 4.83
C ASN A 117 -9.97 20.54 4.96
N GLY A 118 -8.86 20.03 4.45
CA GLY A 118 -7.52 20.61 4.58
C GLY A 118 -6.77 20.20 5.85
N VAL A 119 -7.42 19.50 6.79
CA VAL A 119 -6.81 19.03 8.04
C VAL A 119 -6.91 17.51 8.16
N ASP A 120 -8.14 16.98 8.18
CA ASP A 120 -8.40 15.54 8.27
C ASP A 120 -8.46 14.88 6.89
N ALA A 121 -8.97 15.60 5.89
CA ALA A 121 -9.16 15.11 4.53
C ALA A 121 -8.85 16.19 3.51
N CYS A 122 -8.32 15.80 2.36
CA CYS A 122 -8.07 16.72 1.25
C CYS A 122 -8.29 16.03 -0.09
N LYS A 123 -8.69 16.81 -1.11
CA LYS A 123 -8.91 16.31 -2.47
C LYS A 123 -7.70 16.61 -3.35
N PHE A 124 -7.11 15.56 -3.93
CA PHE A 124 -6.03 15.65 -4.90
C PHE A 124 -6.51 15.14 -6.26
N GLY A 125 -6.74 16.07 -7.19
CA GLY A 125 -7.33 15.77 -8.49
C GLY A 125 -8.72 15.14 -8.37
N LYS A 126 -8.85 13.86 -8.77
CA LYS A 126 -10.10 13.11 -8.68
C LYS A 126 -10.27 12.34 -7.36
N GLN A 127 -9.18 12.14 -6.62
CA GLN A 127 -9.16 11.31 -5.42
C GLN A 127 -9.30 12.15 -4.16
N TRP A 128 -9.98 11.61 -3.16
CA TRP A 128 -9.93 12.13 -1.79
C TRP A 128 -9.00 11.28 -0.93
N VAL A 129 -8.22 11.94 -0.08
CA VAL A 129 -7.34 11.35 0.91
C VAL A 129 -7.82 11.78 2.29
N VAL A 130 -7.77 10.87 3.26
CA VAL A 130 -8.08 11.11 4.67
C VAL A 130 -6.95 10.57 5.53
N SER A 131 -6.69 11.18 6.68
CA SER A 131 -5.77 10.63 7.66
C SER A 131 -6.41 9.46 8.42
N ARG A 132 -5.60 8.45 8.71
CA ARG A 132 -5.98 7.29 9.51
C ARG A 132 -6.35 7.72 10.92
N GLU A 133 -5.69 8.73 11.46
CA GLU A 133 -5.98 9.32 12.77
C GLU A 133 -7.38 9.89 12.82
N ALA A 134 -7.80 10.67 11.81
CA ALA A 134 -9.16 11.21 11.75
C ALA A 134 -10.20 10.10 11.59
N MET A 135 -9.91 9.09 10.76
CA MET A 135 -10.78 7.91 10.65
C MET A 135 -10.92 7.18 11.98
N THR A 136 -9.82 6.99 12.72
CA THR A 136 -9.84 6.36 14.04
C THR A 136 -10.57 7.18 15.08
N ARG A 137 -10.39 8.51 15.08
CA ARG A 137 -11.08 9.45 15.95
C ARG A 137 -12.59 9.41 15.74
N GLU A 138 -13.04 9.41 14.49
CA GLU A 138 -14.45 9.56 14.14
C GLU A 138 -15.23 8.24 14.02
N TYR A 139 -14.53 7.13 13.77
CA TYR A 139 -15.14 5.82 13.46
C TYR A 139 -14.52 4.63 14.21
N GLY A 140 -13.53 4.86 15.08
CA GLY A 140 -12.87 3.80 15.87
C GLY A 140 -11.81 3.01 15.09
N ALA A 141 -11.38 1.87 15.61
CA ALA A 141 -10.42 1.01 14.91
C ALA A 141 -11.00 0.47 13.58
N PRO A 142 -10.17 0.27 12.54
CA PRO A 142 -10.61 -0.38 11.31
C PRO A 142 -11.17 -1.77 11.63
N LYS A 143 -12.23 -2.17 10.91
CA LYS A 143 -12.96 -3.43 11.15
C LYS A 143 -12.32 -4.62 10.44
N LYS A 144 -11.48 -4.35 9.45
CA LYS A 144 -10.88 -5.34 8.56
C LYS A 144 -9.40 -5.22 8.58
#